data_AF-A0A9N7ME23-F1
#
_entry.id   AF-A0A9N7ME23-F1
#
_cell.length_a   1.000
_cell.length_b   1.000
_cell.length_c   1.000
_cell.angle_alpha   90.00
_cell.angle_beta   90.00
_cell.angle_gamma   90.00
#
_symmetry.space_group_name_H-M   'P 1'
#
loop_
_entity.id
_entity.type
_entity.pdbx_description
1 polymer ?
#
loop_
_entity_poly.entity_id
_entity_poly.type
_entity_poly.pdbx_seq_one_letter_code
_entity_poly.pdbx_strand_id
1 'polypeptide(L)'
;MGLEVDPAFIQAPEHRPELESVEADNVPLIDLSPLSSPEPDPAALRQLIAAIGGACENWGFFQVVNHGVPPDSLRRIESSARDFFALPKEEKRRVARDEVNPTGYYDTEHTKNVRDWKEVFDFTVQVPTVIPATHVAGDEGLKEMVNHWPEYPPKMRKICEEHAAEIQRKSDGKWVLVKPTPDAYIINVGDIIQVWSNDKYESVEHRVKVNSEKERLSIPFFFNPAFYTMVEPLAELLNDQSPAKYRAYNWGKFFTTRKLSNFKKLDVENIQIHQFKN
;
A
#
# COMPACT_ATOMS: atom_id res chain seq x y z
N MET A 1 -24.22 13.06 -25.99
CA MET A 1 -24.21 13.87 -24.74
C MET A 1 -22.84 13.68 -24.11
N GLY A 2 -22.29 14.69 -23.43
CA GLY A 2 -21.13 14.46 -22.56
C GLY A 2 -21.56 13.60 -21.38
N LEU A 3 -20.67 12.72 -20.90
CA LEU A 3 -20.88 12.02 -19.63
C LEU A 3 -20.62 13.01 -18.50
N GLU A 4 -21.67 13.39 -17.80
CA GLU A 4 -21.55 14.24 -16.60
C GLU A 4 -21.01 13.39 -15.45
N VAL A 5 -19.90 13.82 -14.86
CA VAL A 5 -19.21 13.09 -13.79
C VAL A 5 -19.88 13.44 -12.46
N ASP A 6 -20.30 12.41 -11.70
CA ASP A 6 -20.86 12.58 -10.35
C ASP A 6 -19.89 13.41 -9.47
N PRO A 7 -20.34 14.55 -8.91
CA PRO A 7 -19.53 15.42 -8.06
C PRO A 7 -18.80 14.72 -6.90
N ALA A 8 -19.29 13.57 -6.42
CA ALA A 8 -18.63 12.79 -5.37
C ALA A 8 -17.20 12.34 -5.72
N PHE A 9 -16.87 12.23 -7.02
CA PHE A 9 -15.55 11.85 -7.53
C PHE A 9 -14.68 13.06 -7.96
N ILE A 10 -15.23 14.28 -7.92
CA ILE A 10 -14.52 15.47 -8.41
C ILE A 10 -13.57 16.00 -7.32
N GLN A 11 -12.28 15.70 -7.49
CA GLN A 11 -11.21 16.24 -6.65
C GLN A 11 -11.17 17.79 -6.67
N ALA A 12 -10.73 18.38 -5.56
CA ALA A 12 -10.45 19.81 -5.47
C ALA A 12 -9.36 20.22 -6.50
N PRO A 13 -9.39 21.44 -7.08
CA PRO A 13 -8.45 21.87 -8.12
C PRO A 13 -6.97 21.55 -7.84
N GLU A 14 -6.52 21.82 -6.61
CA GLU A 14 -5.19 21.58 -6.04
C GLU A 14 -4.80 20.10 -5.88
N HIS A 15 -5.72 19.16 -6.14
CA HIS A 15 -5.47 17.71 -6.08
C HIS A 15 -5.63 17.04 -7.45
N ARG A 16 -6.06 17.77 -8.48
CA ARG A 16 -6.25 17.25 -9.83
C ARG A 16 -4.91 16.86 -10.46
N PRO A 17 -4.89 15.88 -11.38
CA PRO A 17 -3.70 15.60 -12.17
C PRO A 17 -3.42 16.72 -13.16
N GLU A 18 -2.17 17.17 -13.20
CA GLU A 18 -1.63 17.85 -14.38
C GLU A 18 -1.78 16.93 -15.60
N LEU A 19 -2.21 17.52 -16.71
CA LEU A 19 -2.46 16.78 -17.97
C LEU A 19 -1.14 16.36 -18.61
N GLU A 20 -0.20 17.30 -18.67
CA GLU A 20 1.21 16.99 -18.93
C GLU A 20 1.77 16.20 -17.74
N SER A 21 2.40 15.07 -18.04
CA SER A 21 3.18 14.30 -17.06
C SER A 21 4.54 14.03 -17.66
N VAL A 22 5.58 14.38 -16.93
CA VAL A 22 6.95 13.99 -17.27
C VAL A 22 7.03 12.46 -17.17
N GLU A 23 7.15 11.80 -18.32
CA GLU A 23 7.68 10.45 -18.33
C GLU A 23 9.14 10.52 -17.86
N ALA A 24 9.54 9.63 -16.96
CA ALA A 24 10.94 9.46 -16.62
C ALA A 24 11.31 7.99 -16.76
N ASP A 25 12.26 7.72 -17.65
CA ASP A 25 12.77 6.40 -17.98
C ASP A 25 13.70 5.83 -16.87
N ASN A 26 13.62 6.38 -15.65
CA ASN A 26 14.68 6.36 -14.64
C ASN A 26 14.24 5.86 -13.24
N VAL A 27 13.01 5.34 -13.09
CA VAL A 27 12.62 4.60 -11.86
C VAL A 27 13.61 3.45 -11.65
N PRO A 28 14.32 3.35 -10.50
CA PRO A 28 15.33 2.33 -10.32
C PRO A 28 14.78 0.92 -10.56
N LEU A 29 15.47 0.17 -11.42
CA LEU A 29 15.21 -1.24 -11.69
C LEU A 29 16.31 -2.05 -11.01
N ILE A 30 15.95 -2.78 -9.96
CA ILE A 30 16.89 -3.51 -9.12
C ILE A 30 16.77 -5.02 -9.39
N ASP A 31 17.89 -5.64 -9.72
CA ASP A 31 17.99 -7.08 -9.87
C ASP A 31 18.16 -7.77 -8.50
N LEU A 32 17.20 -8.63 -8.13
CA LEU A 32 17.27 -9.43 -6.90
C LEU A 32 17.94 -10.80 -7.11
N SER A 33 18.47 -11.10 -8.31
CA SER A 33 19.23 -12.32 -8.58
C SER A 33 20.38 -12.60 -7.59
N PRO A 34 21.09 -11.60 -6.98
CA PRO A 34 22.09 -11.88 -5.95
C PRO A 34 21.53 -12.57 -4.69
N LEU A 35 20.22 -12.47 -4.42
CA LEU A 35 19.55 -13.15 -3.31
C LEU A 35 19.13 -14.59 -3.63
N SER A 36 19.29 -15.04 -4.89
CA SER A 36 18.86 -16.37 -5.33
C SER A 36 19.86 -17.50 -5.00
N SER A 37 21.06 -17.15 -4.50
CA SER A 37 22.04 -18.12 -4.01
C SER A 37 21.89 -18.32 -2.50
N PRO A 38 21.98 -19.56 -1.97
CA PRO A 38 22.08 -19.80 -0.53
C PRO A 38 23.39 -19.26 0.07
N GLU A 39 24.43 -19.13 -0.76
CA GLU A 39 25.68 -18.44 -0.44
C GLU A 39 25.87 -17.28 -1.44
N PRO A 40 25.33 -16.09 -1.15
CA PRO A 40 25.44 -14.93 -2.04
C PRO A 40 26.84 -14.30 -1.95
N ASP A 41 27.38 -13.82 -3.07
CA ASP A 41 28.65 -13.08 -3.07
C ASP A 41 28.53 -11.83 -2.17
N PRO A 42 29.39 -11.68 -1.14
CA PRO A 42 29.38 -10.50 -0.29
C PRO A 42 29.60 -9.17 -1.03
N ALA A 43 30.26 -9.15 -2.19
CA ALA A 43 30.41 -7.94 -2.98
C ALA A 43 29.11 -7.56 -3.72
N ALA A 44 28.50 -8.49 -4.45
CA ALA A 44 27.19 -8.33 -5.07
C ALA A 44 26.10 -7.97 -4.04
N LEU A 45 26.09 -8.61 -2.87
CA LEU A 45 25.14 -8.31 -1.80
C LEU A 45 25.33 -6.88 -1.24
N ARG A 46 26.58 -6.40 -1.08
CA ARG A 46 26.84 -5.00 -0.70
C ARG A 46 26.39 -4.02 -1.78
N GLN A 47 26.59 -4.35 -3.06
CA GLN A 47 26.11 -3.51 -4.17
C GLN A 47 24.58 -3.46 -4.21
N LEU A 48 23.90 -4.59 -4.01
CA LEU A 48 22.44 -4.65 -3.93
C LEU A 48 21.89 -3.86 -2.75
N ILE A 49 22.48 -3.99 -1.56
CA ILE A 49 22.10 -3.20 -0.38
C ILE A 49 22.32 -1.69 -0.62
N ALA A 50 23.41 -1.31 -1.28
CA ALA A 50 23.67 0.08 -1.64
C ALA A 50 22.69 0.62 -2.69
N ALA A 51 22.32 -0.19 -3.69
CA ALA A 51 21.31 0.16 -4.70
C ALA A 51 19.93 0.35 -4.07
N ILE A 52 19.50 -0.59 -3.20
CA ILE A 52 18.25 -0.49 -2.44
C ILE A 52 18.28 0.73 -1.51
N GLY A 53 19.34 0.94 -0.74
CA GLY A 53 19.47 2.08 0.17
C GLY A 53 19.46 3.42 -0.55
N GLY A 54 20.23 3.56 -1.64
CA GLY A 54 20.26 4.77 -2.46
C GLY A 54 18.91 5.04 -3.15
N ALA A 55 18.18 3.99 -3.55
CA ALA A 55 16.84 4.12 -4.06
C ALA A 55 15.81 4.46 -2.95
N CYS A 56 15.99 4.03 -1.70
CA CYS A 56 15.17 4.47 -0.55
C CYS A 56 15.42 5.93 -0.12
N GLU A 57 16.57 6.48 -0.47
CA GLU A 57 17.07 7.77 0.01
C GLU A 57 16.95 8.89 -1.05
N ASN A 58 16.95 8.53 -2.33
CA ASN A 58 16.77 9.46 -3.45
C ASN A 58 15.45 9.25 -4.21
N TRP A 59 14.71 8.18 -3.89
CA TRP A 59 13.45 7.74 -4.55
C TRP A 59 12.47 7.06 -3.51
N GLY A 60 11.32 6.47 -3.93
CA GLY A 60 10.05 6.15 -3.16
C GLY A 60 9.06 4.88 -3.23
N PHE A 61 8.47 4.00 -4.13
CA PHE A 61 8.20 3.37 -5.52
C PHE A 61 9.14 2.52 -6.51
N PHE A 62 10.24 1.81 -6.19
CA PHE A 62 11.17 1.18 -7.18
C PHE A 62 10.61 -0.08 -7.83
N GLN A 63 11.25 -0.52 -8.91
CA GLN A 63 10.96 -1.78 -9.58
C GLN A 63 12.01 -2.85 -9.23
N VAL A 64 11.57 -4.10 -9.01
CA VAL A 64 12.44 -5.27 -8.84
C VAL A 64 12.15 -6.36 -9.86
N VAL A 65 13.20 -7.00 -10.35
CA VAL A 65 13.17 -8.20 -11.23
C VAL A 65 13.97 -9.34 -10.60
N ASN A 66 13.79 -10.56 -11.11
CA ASN A 66 14.37 -11.80 -10.57
C ASN A 66 14.07 -12.01 -9.07
N HIS A 67 12.90 -11.55 -8.64
CA HIS A 67 12.41 -11.47 -7.26
C HIS A 67 12.01 -12.82 -6.63
N GLY A 68 12.40 -13.96 -7.22
CA GLY A 68 12.06 -15.31 -6.75
C GLY A 68 10.59 -15.74 -6.94
N VAL A 69 9.61 -14.82 -6.85
CA VAL A 69 8.18 -15.14 -7.01
C VAL A 69 7.90 -15.83 -8.36
N PRO A 70 7.22 -16.98 -8.39
CA PRO A 70 6.90 -17.68 -9.64
C PRO A 70 5.99 -16.82 -10.55
N PRO A 71 6.30 -16.67 -11.85
CA PRO A 71 5.46 -15.90 -12.79
C PRO A 71 4.01 -16.40 -12.87
N ASP A 72 3.78 -17.70 -12.69
CA ASP A 72 2.43 -18.27 -12.61
C ASP A 72 1.63 -17.77 -11.40
N SER A 73 2.28 -17.35 -10.32
CA SER A 73 1.59 -16.81 -9.14
C SER A 73 0.91 -15.49 -9.46
N LEU A 74 1.63 -14.56 -10.11
CA LEU A 74 1.08 -13.31 -10.66
C LEU A 74 -0.10 -13.57 -11.60
N ARG A 75 0.06 -14.50 -12.57
CA ARG A 75 -0.99 -14.82 -13.54
C ARG A 75 -2.25 -15.42 -12.88
N ARG A 76 -2.08 -16.29 -11.87
CA ARG A 76 -3.21 -16.86 -11.11
C ARG A 76 -3.98 -15.78 -10.35
N ILE A 77 -3.30 -14.87 -9.65
CA ILE A 77 -3.98 -13.85 -8.85
C ILE A 77 -4.62 -12.76 -9.72
N GLU A 78 -4.00 -12.37 -10.84
CA GLU A 78 -4.63 -11.43 -11.78
C GLU A 78 -5.92 -12.04 -12.37
N SER A 79 -5.87 -13.28 -12.86
CA SER A 79 -7.06 -13.98 -13.37
C SER A 79 -8.15 -14.06 -12.30
N SER A 80 -7.82 -14.53 -11.09
CA SER A 80 -8.79 -14.70 -10.02
C SER A 80 -9.40 -13.37 -9.54
N ALA A 81 -8.68 -12.25 -9.64
CA ALA A 81 -9.22 -10.93 -9.33
C ALA A 81 -10.11 -10.41 -10.47
N ARG A 82 -9.76 -10.63 -11.74
CA ARG A 82 -10.62 -10.32 -12.89
C ARG A 82 -11.93 -11.10 -12.85
N ASP A 83 -11.85 -12.40 -12.58
CA ASP A 83 -13.00 -13.30 -12.42
C ASP A 83 -13.96 -12.84 -11.30
N PHE A 84 -13.42 -12.28 -10.20
CA PHE A 84 -14.22 -11.70 -9.13
C PHE A 84 -14.84 -10.35 -9.53
N PHE A 85 -14.06 -9.40 -10.03
CA PHE A 85 -14.57 -8.05 -10.35
C PHE A 85 -15.55 -8.03 -11.53
N ALA A 86 -15.52 -9.06 -12.40
CA ALA A 86 -16.50 -9.28 -13.46
C ALA A 86 -17.89 -9.77 -12.97
N LEU A 87 -18.03 -10.15 -11.69
CA LEU A 87 -19.31 -10.56 -11.12
C LEU A 87 -20.33 -9.40 -11.06
N PRO A 88 -21.65 -9.71 -11.04
CA PRO A 88 -22.68 -8.73 -10.71
C PRO A 88 -22.42 -8.03 -9.37
N LYS A 89 -22.84 -6.77 -9.27
CA LYS A 89 -22.58 -5.91 -8.11
C LYS A 89 -23.20 -6.46 -6.83
N GLU A 90 -24.32 -7.17 -6.97
CA GLU A 90 -25.08 -7.85 -5.93
C GLU A 90 -24.26 -9.01 -5.33
N GLU A 91 -23.56 -9.79 -6.17
CA GLU A 91 -22.71 -10.89 -5.73
C GLU A 91 -21.46 -10.36 -5.02
N LYS A 92 -20.79 -9.35 -5.60
CA LYS A 92 -19.63 -8.69 -4.98
C LYS A 92 -19.99 -8.08 -3.61
N ARG A 93 -21.20 -7.54 -3.46
CA ARG A 93 -21.72 -7.01 -2.20
C ARG A 93 -22.01 -8.05 -1.11
N ARG A 94 -22.15 -9.34 -1.43
CA ARG A 94 -22.31 -10.39 -0.39
C ARG A 94 -21.10 -10.51 0.54
N VAL A 95 -19.94 -10.08 0.06
CA VAL A 95 -18.68 -10.03 0.80
C VAL A 95 -18.20 -8.61 1.04
N ALA A 96 -19.12 -7.65 1.18
CA ALA A 96 -18.76 -6.27 1.47
C ALA A 96 -18.03 -6.12 2.83
N ARG A 97 -17.14 -5.13 2.90
CA ARG A 97 -16.57 -4.63 4.16
C ARG A 97 -17.54 -3.66 4.84
N ASP A 98 -17.51 -3.59 6.16
CA ASP A 98 -18.33 -2.68 6.97
C ASP A 98 -17.47 -1.85 7.96
N GLU A 99 -18.12 -1.06 8.83
CA GLU A 99 -17.45 -0.19 9.81
C GLU A 99 -16.74 -0.98 10.94
N VAL A 100 -17.16 -2.22 11.18
CA VAL A 100 -16.58 -3.13 12.18
C VAL A 100 -15.48 -3.99 11.56
N ASN A 101 -15.76 -4.64 10.42
CA ASN A 101 -14.81 -5.47 9.68
C ASN A 101 -14.40 -4.80 8.33
N PRO A 102 -13.20 -4.20 8.24
CA PRO A 102 -12.75 -3.48 7.05
C PRO A 102 -12.06 -4.38 6.00
N THR A 103 -12.44 -5.67 5.93
CA THR A 103 -12.03 -6.62 4.88
C THR A 103 -13.22 -7.05 4.01
N GLY A 104 -12.94 -7.45 2.76
CA GLY A 104 -13.95 -7.71 1.75
C GLY A 104 -14.08 -6.58 0.72
N TYR A 105 -15.14 -6.64 -0.07
CA TYR A 105 -15.44 -5.75 -1.20
C TYR A 105 -15.86 -4.33 -0.77
N TYR A 106 -15.49 -3.32 -1.56
CA TYR A 106 -15.99 -1.95 -1.41
C TYR A 106 -15.90 -1.14 -2.72
N ASP A 107 -16.85 -0.23 -2.93
CA ASP A 107 -16.93 0.65 -4.11
C ASP A 107 -17.16 2.14 -3.78
N THR A 108 -16.99 2.52 -2.51
CA THR A 108 -17.19 3.91 -2.04
C THR A 108 -16.06 4.39 -1.12
N GLU A 109 -14.83 3.91 -1.31
CA GLU A 109 -13.67 4.35 -0.51
C GLU A 109 -13.33 5.82 -0.76
N HIS A 110 -12.91 6.52 0.30
CA HIS A 110 -12.52 7.92 0.23
C HIS A 110 -11.00 8.09 0.40
N THR A 111 -10.35 8.77 -0.55
CA THR A 111 -8.97 9.26 -0.43
C THR A 111 -8.99 10.78 -0.34
N LYS A 112 -8.31 11.35 0.66
CA LYS A 112 -8.36 12.79 1.01
C LYS A 112 -9.81 13.35 1.05
N ASN A 113 -10.74 12.60 1.66
CA ASN A 113 -12.16 12.93 1.81
C ASN A 113 -12.99 13.07 0.51
N VAL A 114 -12.48 12.60 -0.64
CA VAL A 114 -13.19 12.51 -1.94
C VAL A 114 -13.31 11.02 -2.33
N ARG A 115 -14.39 10.62 -3.02
CA ARG A 115 -14.58 9.21 -3.40
C ARG A 115 -13.63 8.80 -4.53
N ASP A 116 -12.97 7.66 -4.38
CA ASP A 116 -12.13 7.08 -5.43
C ASP A 116 -12.97 6.45 -6.54
N TRP A 117 -12.55 6.64 -7.80
CA TRP A 117 -13.12 5.96 -8.97
C TRP A 117 -12.53 4.54 -9.08
N LYS A 118 -12.86 3.66 -8.12
CA LYS A 118 -12.38 2.27 -8.07
C LYS A 118 -13.36 1.35 -7.34
N GLU A 119 -13.28 0.05 -7.65
CA GLU A 119 -13.68 -1.02 -6.73
C GLU A 119 -12.43 -1.56 -6.02
N VAL A 120 -12.57 -2.12 -4.82
CA VAL A 120 -11.49 -2.74 -4.05
C VAL A 120 -11.98 -4.00 -3.33
N PHE A 121 -11.06 -4.92 -3.04
CA PHE A 121 -11.27 -6.07 -2.17
C PHE A 121 -10.10 -6.15 -1.18
N ASP A 122 -10.36 -5.87 0.11
CA ASP A 122 -9.38 -5.93 1.20
C ASP A 122 -9.27 -7.35 1.77
N PHE A 123 -8.06 -7.82 2.08
CA PHE A 123 -7.86 -9.04 2.88
C PHE A 123 -6.56 -8.97 3.70
N THR A 124 -6.42 -9.86 4.67
CA THR A 124 -5.20 -10.03 5.48
C THR A 124 -4.66 -11.45 5.38
N VAL A 125 -3.34 -11.62 5.60
CA VAL A 125 -2.67 -12.93 5.50
C VAL A 125 -2.80 -13.74 6.79
N GLN A 126 -2.86 -13.06 7.95
CA GLN A 126 -3.04 -13.67 9.26
C GLN A 126 -4.51 -13.57 9.67
N VAL A 127 -5.17 -14.69 9.94
CA VAL A 127 -6.60 -14.73 10.27
C VAL A 127 -6.81 -15.53 11.56
N PRO A 128 -7.46 -14.97 12.61
CA PRO A 128 -7.89 -13.57 12.73
C PRO A 128 -6.70 -12.61 12.81
N THR A 129 -6.84 -11.41 12.23
CA THR A 129 -5.94 -10.29 12.55
C THR A 129 -6.49 -9.56 13.77
N VAL A 130 -5.71 -9.39 14.83
CA VAL A 130 -6.12 -8.63 16.03
C VAL A 130 -5.66 -7.18 15.92
N ILE A 131 -6.58 -6.22 16.06
CA ILE A 131 -6.33 -4.77 16.01
C ILE A 131 -6.99 -4.04 17.18
N PRO A 132 -6.54 -2.82 17.56
CA PRO A 132 -7.27 -2.00 18.53
C PRO A 132 -8.70 -1.72 18.08
N ALA A 133 -9.65 -1.94 19.00
CA ALA A 133 -11.08 -1.79 18.76
C ALA A 133 -11.46 -0.35 18.42
N THR A 134 -10.82 0.63 19.07
CA THR A 134 -10.97 2.06 18.80
C THR A 134 -9.62 2.74 18.63
N HIS A 135 -9.64 4.01 18.24
CA HIS A 135 -8.48 4.89 18.18
C HIS A 135 -8.30 5.75 19.44
N VAL A 136 -9.14 5.58 20.47
CA VAL A 136 -9.22 6.49 21.61
C VAL A 136 -7.99 6.36 22.52
N ALA A 137 -7.49 7.48 23.04
CA ALA A 137 -6.40 7.49 24.01
C ALA A 137 -6.87 6.87 25.34
N GLY A 138 -6.06 5.99 25.93
CA GLY A 138 -6.42 5.24 27.15
C GLY A 138 -7.33 4.01 26.94
N ASP A 139 -7.93 3.82 25.78
CA ASP A 139 -8.66 2.58 25.45
C ASP A 139 -7.68 1.47 25.01
N GLU A 140 -7.77 0.29 25.60
CA GLU A 140 -6.93 -0.88 25.29
C GLU A 140 -7.74 -2.05 24.70
N GLY A 141 -9.02 -1.84 24.40
CA GLY A 141 -9.89 -2.84 23.77
C GLY A 141 -9.32 -3.33 22.44
N LEU A 142 -9.42 -4.64 22.19
CA LEU A 142 -9.00 -5.31 20.96
C LEU A 142 -10.22 -5.88 20.23
N LYS A 143 -10.14 -5.96 18.90
CA LYS A 143 -11.11 -6.68 18.07
C LYS A 143 -10.41 -7.58 17.05
N GLU A 144 -11.07 -8.67 16.70
CA GLU A 144 -10.65 -9.55 15.61
C GLU A 144 -11.20 -9.06 14.27
N MET A 145 -10.42 -9.31 13.21
CA MET A 145 -10.75 -9.01 11.82
C MET A 145 -10.54 -10.29 11.00
N VAL A 146 -11.56 -10.67 10.22
CA VAL A 146 -11.63 -11.96 9.50
C VAL A 146 -12.04 -11.75 8.05
N ASN A 147 -11.33 -12.36 7.11
CA ASN A 147 -11.56 -12.12 5.68
C ASN A 147 -12.94 -12.65 5.21
N HIS A 148 -13.76 -11.77 4.66
CA HIS A 148 -14.98 -12.15 3.93
C HIS A 148 -14.63 -12.62 2.51
N TRP A 149 -14.34 -13.93 2.33
CA TRP A 149 -14.03 -14.51 1.02
C TRP A 149 -15.29 -14.89 0.22
N PRO A 150 -15.33 -14.66 -1.11
CA PRO A 150 -16.48 -15.00 -1.93
C PRO A 150 -16.53 -16.48 -2.33
N GLU A 151 -17.73 -16.98 -2.60
CA GLU A 151 -17.97 -18.33 -3.13
C GLU A 151 -17.42 -18.50 -4.56
N TYR A 152 -17.39 -17.41 -5.34
CA TYR A 152 -16.80 -17.37 -6.67
C TYR A 152 -15.80 -16.20 -6.82
N PRO A 153 -14.63 -16.40 -7.46
CA PRO A 153 -14.13 -17.69 -7.94
C PRO A 153 -13.61 -18.54 -6.75
N PRO A 154 -13.94 -19.84 -6.67
CA PRO A 154 -13.76 -20.65 -5.44
C PRO A 154 -12.30 -20.91 -5.04
N LYS A 155 -11.33 -20.43 -5.85
CA LYS A 155 -9.89 -20.49 -5.55
C LYS A 155 -9.31 -19.14 -5.08
N MET A 156 -10.09 -18.06 -5.10
CA MET A 156 -9.60 -16.69 -4.80
C MET A 156 -8.87 -16.63 -3.47
N ARG A 157 -9.51 -17.12 -2.40
CA ARG A 157 -8.91 -17.26 -1.07
C ARG A 157 -7.51 -17.86 -1.14
N LYS A 158 -7.40 -19.08 -1.69
CA LYS A 158 -6.16 -19.83 -1.72
C LYS A 158 -5.09 -19.14 -2.57
N ILE A 159 -5.47 -18.60 -3.73
CA ILE A 159 -4.54 -17.89 -4.63
C ILE A 159 -4.00 -16.62 -3.97
N CYS A 160 -4.86 -15.87 -3.27
CA CYS A 160 -4.46 -14.69 -2.50
C CYS A 160 -3.58 -15.05 -1.30
N GLU A 161 -3.90 -16.12 -0.55
CA GLU A 161 -3.10 -16.62 0.57
C GLU A 161 -1.72 -17.13 0.12
N GLU A 162 -1.63 -17.88 -0.99
CA GLU A 162 -0.37 -18.34 -1.60
C GLU A 162 0.48 -17.15 -2.06
N HIS A 163 -0.07 -16.23 -2.85
CA HIS A 163 0.67 -15.09 -3.41
C HIS A 163 1.16 -14.10 -2.33
N ALA A 164 0.37 -13.89 -1.28
CA ALA A 164 0.72 -12.99 -0.19
C ALA A 164 1.89 -13.51 0.68
N ALA A 165 2.20 -14.81 0.61
CA ALA A 165 3.36 -15.40 1.27
C ALA A 165 4.69 -15.19 0.51
N GLU A 166 4.66 -14.67 -0.72
CA GLU A 166 5.81 -14.69 -1.65
C GLU A 166 6.56 -13.34 -1.80
N ILE A 167 6.10 -12.20 -1.26
CA ILE A 167 6.50 -10.83 -1.72
C ILE A 167 7.13 -9.93 -0.60
N GLN A 168 8.15 -9.07 -0.89
CA GLN A 168 8.63 -7.91 -0.04
C GLN A 168 9.49 -6.79 -0.78
N ARG A 169 9.25 -5.46 -0.50
CA ARG A 169 10.10 -4.17 -0.50
C ARG A 169 10.85 -3.54 -1.75
N LYS A 170 11.16 -2.20 -1.96
CA LYS A 170 10.65 -0.77 -1.75
C LYS A 170 11.57 0.39 -2.40
N SER A 171 11.18 1.24 -3.44
CA SER A 171 11.37 2.79 -3.69
C SER A 171 11.93 3.66 -4.99
N ASP A 172 11.46 4.62 -5.92
CA ASP A 172 10.33 5.37 -6.74
C ASP A 172 10.78 6.08 -8.08
N GLY A 173 10.03 7.10 -8.61
CA GLY A 173 10.29 7.99 -9.75
C GLY A 173 10.34 9.55 -9.53
N LYS A 174 9.68 10.18 -8.53
CA LYS A 174 8.98 11.51 -8.56
C LYS A 174 7.52 11.37 -9.05
N TRP A 175 6.81 12.47 -9.41
CA TRP A 175 5.57 12.42 -10.20
C TRP A 175 5.84 11.96 -11.64
N VAL A 176 6.27 10.72 -11.74
CA VAL A 176 6.65 10.01 -12.95
C VAL A 176 5.50 9.13 -13.39
N LEU A 177 5.26 9.06 -14.70
CA LEU A 177 4.49 7.95 -15.25
C LEU A 177 5.31 6.66 -15.15
N VAL A 178 5.17 5.93 -14.03
CA VAL A 178 5.84 4.65 -13.80
C VAL A 178 5.28 3.62 -14.78
N LYS A 179 5.97 3.43 -15.91
CA LYS A 179 5.72 2.34 -16.86
C LYS A 179 6.14 1.02 -16.20
N PRO A 180 5.22 0.07 -15.94
CA PRO A 180 5.58 -1.20 -15.32
C PRO A 180 6.46 -2.01 -16.27
N THR A 181 7.60 -2.47 -15.76
CA THR A 181 8.46 -3.45 -16.44
C THR A 181 7.75 -4.81 -16.40
N PRO A 182 7.74 -5.59 -17.50
CA PRO A 182 7.22 -6.96 -17.49
C PRO A 182 7.93 -7.80 -16.41
N ASP A 183 7.18 -8.66 -15.75
CA ASP A 183 7.66 -9.56 -14.68
C ASP A 183 8.46 -8.83 -13.57
N ALA A 184 8.01 -7.62 -13.21
CA ALA A 184 8.56 -6.81 -12.13
C ALA A 184 7.50 -6.34 -11.12
N TYR A 185 7.88 -6.22 -9.84
CA TYR A 185 7.07 -5.54 -8.83
C TYR A 185 7.49 -4.08 -8.67
N ILE A 186 6.51 -3.17 -8.68
CA ILE A 186 6.66 -1.80 -8.15
C ILE A 186 6.42 -1.85 -6.64
N ILE A 187 7.30 -1.30 -5.81
CA ILE A 187 7.22 -1.41 -4.34
C ILE A 187 7.68 -0.11 -3.67
N ASN A 188 7.08 0.31 -2.54
CA ASN A 188 7.33 1.64 -1.96
C ASN A 188 7.59 1.72 -0.45
N VAL A 189 8.31 2.76 -0.03
CA VAL A 189 8.31 3.31 1.33
C VAL A 189 6.92 3.84 1.65
N GLY A 190 6.48 3.44 2.85
CA GLY A 190 5.28 3.91 3.51
C GLY A 190 5.70 4.40 4.89
N ASP A 191 4.97 5.39 5.38
CA ASP A 191 5.18 6.26 6.54
C ASP A 191 6.04 5.72 7.69
N ILE A 192 5.78 4.48 8.11
CA ILE A 192 6.43 3.81 9.24
C ILE A 192 7.96 3.76 9.04
N ILE A 193 8.42 3.50 7.82
CA ILE A 193 9.85 3.49 7.49
C ILE A 193 10.43 4.90 7.46
N GLN A 194 9.66 5.93 7.10
CA GLN A 194 10.11 7.33 7.17
C GLN A 194 10.29 7.79 8.62
N VAL A 195 9.36 7.42 9.51
CA VAL A 195 9.46 7.71 10.94
C VAL A 195 10.62 6.96 11.58
N TRP A 196 10.70 5.63 11.40
CA TRP A 196 11.82 4.82 11.89
C TRP A 196 13.18 5.31 11.38
N SER A 197 13.26 5.74 10.11
CA SER A 197 14.50 6.25 9.51
C SER A 197 14.81 7.72 9.81
N ASN A 198 13.99 8.40 10.62
CA ASN A 198 14.14 9.83 10.98
C ASN A 198 14.20 10.76 9.75
N ASP A 199 13.28 10.61 8.80
CA ASP A 199 13.31 11.25 7.45
C ASP A 199 14.57 10.92 6.61
N LYS A 200 15.24 9.78 6.81
CA LYS A 200 16.29 9.33 5.87
C LYS A 200 15.70 8.71 4.59
N TYR A 201 14.57 8.00 4.71
CA TYR A 201 13.85 7.42 3.57
C TYR A 201 12.44 8.03 3.49
N GLU A 202 12.01 8.49 2.31
CA GLU A 202 10.77 9.28 2.17
C GLU A 202 9.55 8.44 1.74
N SER A 203 8.40 8.71 2.35
CA SER A 203 7.08 8.15 2.00
C SER A 203 6.35 9.08 1.02
N VAL A 204 6.76 9.06 -0.24
CA VAL A 204 6.27 10.03 -1.25
C VAL A 204 4.77 9.86 -1.59
N GLU A 205 4.15 10.98 -1.95
CA GLU A 205 2.80 10.98 -2.52
C GLU A 205 2.75 10.24 -3.86
N HIS A 206 1.71 9.42 -4.03
CA HIS A 206 1.48 8.59 -5.21
C HIS A 206 -0.02 8.50 -5.49
N ARG A 207 -0.42 8.41 -6.77
CA ARG A 207 -1.83 8.38 -7.19
C ARG A 207 -1.98 7.59 -8.48
N VAL A 208 -3.17 7.02 -8.70
CA VAL A 208 -3.54 6.34 -9.94
C VAL A 208 -4.39 7.31 -10.78
N LYS A 209 -3.97 7.59 -12.02
CA LYS A 209 -4.85 8.25 -13.01
C LYS A 209 -5.82 7.21 -13.59
N VAL A 210 -7.10 7.54 -13.69
CA VAL A 210 -8.06 6.76 -14.51
C VAL A 210 -7.97 7.18 -15.98
N ASN A 211 -8.52 6.37 -16.88
CA ASN A 211 -8.57 6.61 -18.32
C ASN A 211 -9.94 6.16 -18.88
N SER A 212 -10.26 6.55 -20.11
CA SER A 212 -11.55 6.26 -20.77
C SER A 212 -11.52 5.08 -21.76
N GLU A 213 -10.40 4.37 -21.88
CA GLU A 213 -10.17 3.36 -22.93
C GLU A 213 -10.22 1.92 -22.39
N LYS A 214 -9.64 1.66 -21.21
CA LYS A 214 -9.60 0.33 -20.58
C LYS A 214 -9.58 0.39 -19.06
N GLU A 215 -10.03 -0.69 -18.42
CA GLU A 215 -9.88 -0.89 -16.99
C GLU A 215 -8.41 -1.12 -16.59
N ARG A 216 -8.09 -0.90 -15.32
CA ARG A 216 -6.76 -1.18 -14.75
C ARG A 216 -6.92 -1.90 -13.43
N LEU A 217 -6.39 -3.12 -13.37
CA LEU A 217 -6.23 -3.89 -12.13
C LEU A 217 -4.85 -3.65 -11.51
N SER A 218 -4.75 -3.75 -10.18
CA SER A 218 -3.48 -3.82 -9.44
C SER A 218 -3.71 -4.39 -8.05
N ILE A 219 -2.76 -5.17 -7.54
CA ILE A 219 -2.92 -5.94 -6.30
C ILE A 219 -1.78 -5.57 -5.33
N PRO A 220 -1.94 -4.51 -4.51
CA PRO A 220 -0.89 -4.00 -3.63
C PRO A 220 -0.79 -4.81 -2.32
N PHE A 221 0.44 -4.99 -1.82
CA PHE A 221 0.72 -5.68 -0.56
C PHE A 221 1.41 -4.75 0.45
N PHE A 222 0.84 -4.64 1.65
CA PHE A 222 1.27 -3.68 2.67
C PHE A 222 2.00 -4.36 3.83
N PHE A 223 3.33 -4.22 3.85
CA PHE A 223 4.21 -4.81 4.86
C PHE A 223 4.36 -3.88 6.07
N ASN A 224 3.44 -4.03 7.03
CA ASN A 224 3.34 -3.23 8.24
C ASN A 224 3.83 -4.02 9.48
N PRO A 225 4.24 -3.35 10.58
CA PRO A 225 4.51 -4.00 11.85
C PRO A 225 3.21 -4.46 12.54
N ALA A 226 3.37 -5.18 13.65
CA ALA A 226 2.25 -5.57 14.50
C ALA A 226 1.56 -4.34 15.11
N PHE A 227 0.25 -4.43 15.36
CA PHE A 227 -0.56 -3.28 15.77
C PHE A 227 -0.26 -2.77 17.19
N TYR A 228 0.44 -3.54 18.02
CA TYR A 228 0.96 -3.06 19.32
C TYR A 228 2.24 -2.21 19.20
N THR A 229 2.92 -2.22 18.04
CA THR A 229 4.20 -1.52 17.86
C THR A 229 4.07 -0.01 18.04
N MET A 230 4.92 0.54 18.90
CA MET A 230 5.22 1.98 18.93
C MET A 230 6.17 2.31 17.78
N VAL A 231 5.86 3.36 17.05
CA VAL A 231 6.62 3.84 15.89
C VAL A 231 7.23 5.18 16.26
N GLU A 232 8.56 5.21 16.33
CA GLU A 232 9.40 6.35 16.68
C GLU A 232 10.78 6.22 16.00
N PRO A 233 11.57 7.31 15.86
CA PRO A 233 12.88 7.23 15.22
C PRO A 233 13.82 6.21 15.88
N LEU A 234 14.45 5.35 15.07
CA LEU A 234 15.39 4.33 15.57
C LEU A 234 16.60 4.98 16.23
N ALA A 235 16.92 4.55 17.46
CA ALA A 235 17.96 5.17 18.29
C ALA A 235 19.35 5.15 17.62
N GLU A 236 19.63 4.15 16.80
CA GLU A 236 20.87 3.98 16.02
C GLU A 236 21.04 5.03 14.90
N LEU A 237 19.98 5.77 14.58
CA LEU A 237 19.96 6.86 13.58
C LEU A 237 19.90 8.26 14.23
N LEU A 238 19.94 8.31 15.57
CA LEU A 238 19.92 9.54 16.35
C LEU A 238 21.32 9.91 16.84
N ASN A 239 21.60 11.22 16.87
CA ASN A 239 22.80 11.84 17.44
C ASN A 239 22.61 13.36 17.52
N ASP A 240 23.59 14.09 18.05
CA ASP A 240 23.53 15.55 18.22
C ASP A 240 23.27 16.34 16.92
N GLN A 241 23.57 15.77 15.75
CA GLN A 241 23.32 16.35 14.43
C GLN A 241 22.03 15.83 13.77
N SER A 242 21.45 14.75 14.31
CA SER A 242 20.22 14.08 13.87
C SER A 242 19.32 13.80 15.08
N PRO A 243 18.72 14.82 15.71
CA PRO A 243 17.76 14.61 16.79
C PRO A 243 16.47 13.96 16.25
N ALA A 244 15.66 13.38 17.15
CA ALA A 244 14.39 12.75 16.78
C ALA A 244 13.41 13.79 16.20
N LYS A 245 13.02 13.62 14.93
CA LYS A 245 12.09 14.50 14.21
C LYS A 245 10.62 14.17 14.49
N TYR A 246 10.34 13.06 15.17
CA TYR A 246 9.01 12.53 15.44
C TYR A 246 8.84 12.12 16.91
N ARG A 247 7.60 12.23 17.42
CA ARG A 247 7.12 11.60 18.66
C ARG A 247 6.67 10.17 18.39
N ALA A 248 6.79 9.31 19.41
CA ALA A 248 6.28 7.96 19.38
C ALA A 248 4.74 7.91 19.25
N TYR A 249 4.23 7.00 18.43
CA TYR A 249 2.80 6.70 18.33
C TYR A 249 2.53 5.21 18.15
N ASN A 250 1.38 4.73 18.62
CA ASN A 250 0.98 3.33 18.41
C ASN A 250 0.45 3.14 16.98
N TRP A 251 1.04 2.19 16.24
CA TRP A 251 0.65 1.87 14.86
C TRP A 251 -0.82 1.42 14.77
N GLY A 252 -1.28 0.59 15.70
CA GLY A 252 -2.66 0.08 15.70
C GLY A 252 -3.72 1.16 15.78
N LYS A 253 -3.56 2.14 16.66
CA LYS A 253 -4.49 3.28 16.77
C LYS A 253 -4.44 4.18 15.54
N PHE A 254 -3.26 4.43 14.97
CA PHE A 254 -3.12 5.14 13.70
C PHE A 254 -3.85 4.41 12.56
N PHE A 255 -3.65 3.09 12.43
CA PHE A 255 -4.32 2.25 11.43
C PHE A 255 -5.84 2.24 11.60
N THR A 256 -6.36 2.07 12.83
CA THR A 256 -7.80 2.09 13.10
C THR A 256 -8.43 3.45 12.74
N THR A 257 -7.77 4.57 13.01
CA THR A 257 -8.20 5.89 12.52
C THR A 257 -8.21 5.98 10.99
N ARG A 258 -7.14 5.54 10.32
CA ARG A 258 -7.03 5.58 8.85
C ARG A 258 -8.11 4.73 8.17
N LYS A 259 -8.40 3.52 8.67
CA LYS A 259 -9.46 2.66 8.11
C LYS A 259 -10.86 3.26 8.34
N LEU A 260 -11.12 3.91 9.47
CA LEU A 260 -12.39 4.61 9.72
C LEU A 260 -12.62 5.74 8.71
N SER A 261 -11.61 6.57 8.44
CA SER A 261 -11.74 7.72 7.53
C SER A 261 -11.65 7.36 6.04
N ASN A 262 -11.07 6.21 5.69
CA ASN A 262 -11.21 5.59 4.37
C ASN A 262 -12.63 5.05 4.13
N PHE A 263 -13.30 4.52 5.17
CA PHE A 263 -14.66 3.98 5.07
C PHE A 263 -15.70 5.08 4.92
N LYS A 264 -15.65 6.13 5.75
CA LYS A 264 -16.56 7.28 5.67
C LYS A 264 -15.78 8.60 5.72
N LYS A 265 -16.21 9.56 4.89
CA LYS A 265 -15.74 10.95 4.99
C LYS A 265 -15.95 11.46 6.43
N LEU A 266 -14.93 12.12 6.97
CA LEU A 266 -14.99 12.82 8.25
C LEU A 266 -14.80 14.32 8.03
N ASP A 267 -15.42 15.15 8.85
CA ASP A 267 -15.25 16.62 8.82
C ASP A 267 -13.99 17.09 9.56
N VAL A 268 -12.93 16.28 9.50
CA VAL A 268 -11.59 16.54 10.06
C VAL A 268 -10.52 16.09 9.06
N GLU A 269 -9.28 16.55 9.27
CA GLU A 269 -8.12 16.06 8.53
C GLU A 269 -7.89 14.57 8.79
N ASN A 270 -7.60 13.81 7.73
CA ASN A 270 -7.15 12.42 7.86
C ASN A 270 -5.81 12.38 8.61
N ILE A 271 -5.71 11.57 9.68
CA ILE A 271 -4.46 11.43 10.46
C ILE A 271 -3.23 11.18 9.57
N GLN A 272 -2.12 11.89 9.80
CA GLN A 272 -0.87 11.78 9.03
C GLN A 272 0.35 11.79 9.97
N ILE A 273 1.49 11.27 9.51
CA ILE A 273 2.74 11.31 10.30
C ILE A 273 3.27 12.72 10.58
N HIS A 274 2.92 13.75 9.80
CA HIS A 274 3.33 15.13 10.12
C HIS A 274 2.74 15.65 11.43
N GLN A 275 1.59 15.13 11.86
CA GLN A 275 0.97 15.48 13.16
C GLN A 275 1.79 14.95 14.35
N PHE A 276 2.72 14.02 14.10
CA PHE A 276 3.66 13.48 15.08
C PHE A 276 5.06 14.11 14.99
N LYS A 277 5.32 15.07 14.08
CA LYS A 277 6.62 15.78 14.05
C LYS A 277 6.82 16.68 15.26
N ASN A 278 8.08 16.78 15.69
CA ASN A 278 8.57 17.66 16.76
C ASN A 278 8.75 19.10 16.28
#